data_AF-A0A5C3MKN0-F1
#
_entry.id   AF-A0A5C3MKN0-F1
#
_cell.length_a   1.000
_cell.length_b   1.000
_cell.length_c   1.000
_cell.angle_alpha   90.00
_cell.angle_beta   90.00
_cell.angle_gamma   90.00
#
_symmetry.space_group_name_H-M   'P 1'
#
loop_
_entity.id
_entity.type
_entity.pdbx_description
1 polymer ?
#
loop_
_entity_poly.entity_id
_entity_poly.type
_entity_poly.pdbx_seq_one_letter_code
_entity_poly.pdbx_strand_id
1 'polypeptide(L)'
;MDPETKQSTYHSSAYNAAGAAVMSFRPINAIHQHLCAFHVYAKDRTRHIEAHHYCTHRTHDLHQCVIYDSDEPNARLIGIEYVISEKLFSSLSPEEKKYWHTHKYEVESGLLQIQAKGIVPNPATDLAEQPAILELQKTYGKTIHTWAIDETPELPLGAPNLMMSYTADGQIPPSIVKERDEKWGMDTEAKRKLRAGYLPDYEPLPGADTWETTGKAVVFEPVEKPFKK
;
A
#
# COMPACT_ATOMS: atom_id res chain seq x y z
N MET A 1 -29.50 -3.11 -33.50
CA MET A 1 -28.99 -2.02 -32.66
C MET A 1 -27.86 -1.34 -33.39
N ASP A 2 -27.99 -0.04 -33.59
CA ASP A 2 -26.94 0.86 -34.08
C ASP A 2 -25.79 1.00 -33.03
N PRO A 3 -24.65 1.59 -33.40
CA PRO A 3 -23.50 1.74 -32.51
C PRO A 3 -23.78 2.52 -31.22
N GLU A 4 -24.59 3.57 -31.24
CA GLU A 4 -24.90 4.39 -30.06
C GLU A 4 -25.75 3.58 -29.06
N THR A 5 -26.76 2.88 -29.56
CA THR A 5 -27.56 1.96 -28.73
C THR A 5 -26.67 0.89 -28.09
N LYS A 6 -25.74 0.28 -28.85
CA LYS A 6 -24.79 -0.69 -28.27
C LYS A 6 -23.91 -0.05 -27.19
N GLN A 7 -23.36 1.14 -27.43
CA GLN A 7 -22.51 1.85 -26.48
C GLN A 7 -23.26 2.18 -25.18
N SER A 8 -24.53 2.60 -25.28
CA SER A 8 -25.36 2.93 -24.11
C SER A 8 -25.52 1.76 -23.14
N THR A 9 -25.43 0.51 -23.62
CA THR A 9 -25.55 -0.68 -22.78
C THR A 9 -24.32 -0.95 -21.91
N TYR A 10 -23.14 -0.40 -22.24
CA TYR A 10 -21.88 -0.69 -21.56
C TYR A 10 -21.90 -0.36 -20.06
N HIS A 11 -22.59 0.74 -19.69
CA HIS A 11 -22.72 1.16 -18.28
C HIS A 11 -23.96 0.59 -17.58
N SER A 12 -24.67 -0.35 -18.21
CA SER A 12 -25.85 -0.97 -17.60
C SER A 12 -25.47 -2.05 -16.58
N SER A 13 -26.31 -2.23 -15.56
CA SER A 13 -26.16 -3.31 -14.58
C SER A 13 -26.16 -4.70 -15.23
N ALA A 14 -26.96 -4.90 -16.28
CA ALA A 14 -27.02 -6.15 -17.03
C ALA A 14 -25.69 -6.48 -17.73
N TYR A 15 -25.06 -5.49 -18.36
CA TYR A 15 -23.75 -5.69 -18.99
C TYR A 15 -22.66 -6.00 -17.95
N ASN A 16 -22.65 -5.28 -16.83
CA ASN A 16 -21.71 -5.54 -15.73
C ASN A 16 -21.87 -6.94 -15.15
N ALA A 17 -23.11 -7.39 -14.91
CA ALA A 17 -23.41 -8.73 -14.40
C ALA A 17 -23.00 -9.83 -15.40
N ALA A 18 -23.30 -9.65 -16.68
CA ALA A 18 -22.86 -10.56 -17.73
C ALA A 18 -21.33 -10.62 -17.81
N GLY A 19 -20.66 -9.46 -17.74
CA GLY A 19 -19.21 -9.34 -17.68
C GLY A 19 -18.62 -10.11 -16.51
N ALA A 20 -19.14 -9.94 -15.29
CA ALA A 20 -18.71 -10.68 -14.10
C ALA A 20 -18.82 -12.21 -14.27
N ALA A 21 -19.82 -12.69 -15.02
CA ALA A 21 -20.04 -14.12 -15.26
C ALA A 21 -19.13 -14.71 -16.35
N VAL A 22 -18.74 -13.94 -17.37
CA VAL A 22 -18.04 -14.47 -18.56
C VAL A 22 -16.59 -14.00 -18.70
N MET A 23 -16.21 -12.89 -18.08
CA MET A 23 -14.86 -12.35 -18.19
C MET A 23 -13.90 -13.06 -17.23
N SER A 24 -12.66 -13.24 -17.67
CA SER A 24 -11.62 -13.88 -16.87
C SER A 24 -10.88 -12.86 -16.00
N PHE A 25 -11.03 -12.98 -14.69
CA PHE A 25 -10.32 -12.16 -13.70
C PHE A 25 -9.13 -12.87 -13.05
N ARG A 26 -8.52 -13.86 -13.72
CA ARG A 26 -7.47 -14.72 -13.12
C ARG A 26 -6.36 -13.96 -12.36
N PRO A 27 -5.77 -12.86 -12.88
CA PRO A 27 -4.75 -12.13 -12.12
C PRO A 27 -5.29 -11.47 -10.85
N ILE A 28 -6.51 -10.93 -10.91
CA ILE A 28 -7.17 -10.29 -9.76
C ILE A 28 -7.53 -11.35 -8.71
N ASN A 29 -8.03 -12.50 -9.14
CA ASN A 29 -8.39 -13.62 -8.26
C ASN A 29 -7.17 -14.29 -7.59
N ALA A 30 -5.95 -13.95 -8.00
CA ALA A 30 -4.71 -14.45 -7.36
C ALA A 30 -4.27 -13.61 -6.16
N ILE A 31 -4.92 -12.47 -5.91
CA ILE A 31 -4.72 -11.68 -4.69
C ILE A 31 -5.20 -12.49 -3.48
N HIS A 32 -4.37 -12.61 -2.46
CA HIS A 32 -4.65 -13.44 -1.29
C HIS A 32 -4.27 -12.77 0.04
N GLN A 33 -3.80 -11.53 0.02
CA GLN A 33 -3.44 -10.78 1.22
C GLN A 33 -3.98 -9.37 1.12
N HIS A 34 -4.56 -8.89 2.22
CA HIS A 34 -5.11 -7.54 2.34
C HIS A 34 -4.50 -6.87 3.56
N LEU A 35 -3.79 -5.76 3.32
CA LEU A 35 -3.14 -4.96 4.35
C LEU A 35 -3.77 -3.57 4.35
N CYS A 36 -3.91 -2.97 5.53
CA CYS A 36 -4.27 -1.57 5.70
C CYS A 36 -3.11 -0.88 6.42
N ALA A 37 -2.54 0.14 5.80
CA ALA A 37 -1.45 0.94 6.33
C ALA A 37 -1.68 2.41 5.97
N PHE A 38 -0.67 3.25 6.19
CA PHE A 38 -0.71 4.65 5.82
C PHE A 38 0.50 4.98 4.96
N HIS A 39 0.27 5.70 3.87
CA HIS A 39 1.35 6.26 3.07
C HIS A 39 1.48 7.75 3.32
N VAL A 40 2.70 8.24 3.18
CA VAL A 40 3.01 9.66 3.21
C VAL A 40 3.80 10.05 1.97
N TYR A 41 3.51 11.20 1.38
CA TYR A 41 4.23 11.63 0.17
C TYR A 41 5.71 11.85 0.49
N ALA A 42 6.61 11.38 -0.38
CA ALA A 42 8.04 11.51 -0.13
C ALA A 42 8.46 12.98 0.09
N LYS A 43 7.91 13.91 -0.70
CA LYS A 43 8.23 15.34 -0.68
C LYS A 43 7.45 16.13 0.39
N ASP A 44 6.17 15.85 0.53
CA ASP A 44 5.29 16.56 1.46
C ASP A 44 4.79 15.60 2.54
N ARG A 45 5.57 15.50 3.61
CA ARG A 45 5.30 14.56 4.69
C ARG A 45 4.13 14.93 5.60
N THR A 46 3.40 16.01 5.31
CA THR A 46 2.20 16.42 6.05
C THR A 46 0.91 15.82 5.49
N ARG A 47 1.01 15.15 4.33
CA ARG A 47 -0.12 14.58 3.59
C ARG A 47 -0.11 13.06 3.77
N HIS A 48 -1.11 12.57 4.51
CA HIS A 48 -1.23 11.17 4.91
C HIS A 48 -2.41 10.52 4.19
N ILE A 49 -2.19 9.33 3.65
CA ILE A 49 -3.18 8.59 2.86
C ILE A 49 -3.36 7.20 3.48
N GLU A 50 -4.57 6.89 3.93
CA GLU A 50 -4.95 5.50 4.24
C GLU A 50 -4.83 4.66 2.97
N ALA A 51 -4.13 3.53 3.07
CA ALA A 51 -3.79 2.70 1.92
C ALA A 51 -4.15 1.24 2.19
N HIS A 52 -5.01 0.70 1.34
CA HIS A 52 -5.41 -0.70 1.35
C HIS A 52 -4.67 -1.45 0.24
N HIS A 53 -3.71 -2.29 0.65
CA HIS A 53 -2.92 -3.10 -0.25
C HIS A 53 -3.61 -4.44 -0.49
N TYR A 54 -3.80 -4.80 -1.75
CA TYR A 54 -4.27 -6.11 -2.16
C TYR A 54 -3.15 -6.80 -2.91
N CYS A 55 -2.52 -7.75 -2.23
CA CYS A 55 -1.24 -8.32 -2.62
C CYS A 55 -1.33 -9.75 -3.14
N THR A 56 -0.48 -10.05 -4.12
CA THR A 56 -0.11 -11.39 -4.53
C THR A 56 1.39 -11.59 -4.24
N HIS A 57 1.75 -12.70 -3.62
CA HIS A 57 3.15 -13.10 -3.47
C HIS A 57 3.64 -13.72 -4.79
N ARG A 58 4.49 -12.99 -5.53
CA ARG A 58 4.96 -13.40 -6.86
C ARG A 58 6.08 -14.42 -6.78
N THR A 59 6.95 -14.25 -5.80
CA THR A 59 7.99 -15.20 -5.37
C THR A 59 8.08 -15.13 -3.85
N HIS A 60 8.95 -15.95 -3.26
CA HIS A 60 9.28 -15.86 -1.82
C HIS A 60 9.80 -14.47 -1.44
N ASP A 61 10.51 -13.78 -2.34
CA ASP A 61 11.22 -12.53 -2.05
C ASP A 61 10.54 -11.29 -2.66
N LEU A 62 9.38 -11.45 -3.32
CA LEU A 62 8.69 -10.35 -4.04
C LEU A 62 7.18 -10.46 -3.92
N HIS A 63 6.57 -9.44 -3.30
CA HIS A 63 5.13 -9.22 -3.37
C HIS A 63 4.81 -8.10 -4.34
N GLN A 64 3.62 -8.17 -4.93
CA GLN A 64 3.07 -7.14 -5.79
C GLN A 64 1.67 -6.80 -5.29
N CYS A 65 1.42 -5.52 -5.05
CA CYS A 65 0.16 -5.03 -4.51
C CYS A 65 -0.45 -3.98 -5.44
N VAL A 66 -1.77 -4.05 -5.61
CA VAL A 66 -2.57 -2.92 -6.06
C VAL A 66 -3.11 -2.19 -4.83
N ILE A 67 -3.13 -0.86 -4.86
CA ILE A 67 -3.45 -0.06 -3.68
C ILE A 67 -4.72 0.75 -3.94
N TYR A 68 -5.65 0.64 -3.01
CA TYR A 68 -6.88 1.44 -2.97
C TYR A 68 -6.88 2.37 -1.76
N ASP A 69 -7.70 3.42 -1.83
CA ASP A 69 -7.87 4.39 -0.73
C ASP A 69 -8.81 3.92 0.39
N SER A 70 -9.51 2.80 0.19
CA SER A 70 -10.41 2.17 1.17
C SER A 70 -10.66 0.71 0.79
N ASP A 71 -11.34 -0.04 1.67
CA ASP A 71 -11.91 -1.37 1.38
C ASP A 71 -13.39 -1.30 0.93
N GLU A 72 -13.88 -0.12 0.59
CA GLU A 72 -15.27 0.04 0.12
C GLU A 72 -15.43 -0.45 -1.33
N PRO A 73 -16.61 -0.93 -1.75
CA PRO A 73 -16.83 -1.42 -3.12
C PRO A 73 -16.57 -0.40 -4.24
N ASN A 74 -16.58 0.88 -3.92
CA ASN A 74 -16.31 1.99 -4.85
C ASN A 74 -14.93 2.64 -4.62
N ALA A 75 -14.02 1.96 -3.92
CA ALA A 75 -12.68 2.47 -3.64
C ALA A 75 -11.92 2.84 -4.93
N ARG A 76 -11.10 3.87 -4.83
CA ARG A 76 -10.30 4.40 -5.92
C ARG A 76 -8.97 3.65 -5.97
N LEU A 77 -8.58 3.16 -7.15
CA LEU A 77 -7.23 2.63 -7.37
C LEU A 77 -6.23 3.79 -7.34
N ILE A 78 -5.45 3.90 -6.27
CA ILE A 78 -4.55 5.04 -6.05
C ILE A 78 -3.12 4.73 -6.43
N GLY A 79 -2.70 3.46 -6.47
CA GLY A 79 -1.31 3.13 -6.76
C GLY A 79 -0.98 1.66 -6.80
N ILE A 80 0.33 1.40 -6.80
CA ILE A 80 0.91 0.06 -6.72
C ILE A 80 2.10 0.06 -5.76
N GLU A 81 2.37 -1.10 -5.21
CA GLU A 81 3.56 -1.33 -4.41
C GLU A 81 4.24 -2.64 -4.80
N TYR A 82 5.57 -2.60 -4.81
CA TYR A 82 6.40 -3.79 -4.80
C TYR A 82 7.05 -3.90 -3.43
N VAL A 83 6.90 -5.06 -2.81
CA VAL A 83 7.53 -5.37 -1.53
C VAL A 83 8.61 -6.41 -1.76
N ILE A 84 9.81 -6.17 -1.27
CA ILE A 84 10.92 -7.12 -1.39
C ILE A 84 11.53 -7.47 -0.05
N SER A 85 12.10 -8.66 0.04
CA SER A 85 12.87 -9.07 1.22
C SER A 85 14.16 -8.26 1.37
N GLU A 86 14.64 -8.16 2.60
CA GLU A 86 15.94 -7.56 2.92
C GLU A 86 17.10 -8.10 2.06
N LYS A 87 17.05 -9.41 1.75
CA LYS A 87 18.01 -10.07 0.87
C LYS A 87 18.05 -9.41 -0.52
N LEU A 88 16.90 -9.22 -1.17
CA LEU A 88 16.86 -8.54 -2.47
C LEU A 88 17.22 -7.06 -2.34
N PHE A 89 16.73 -6.39 -1.30
CA PHE A 89 17.05 -4.98 -1.07
C PHE A 89 18.56 -4.76 -0.94
N SER A 90 19.28 -5.65 -0.26
CA SER A 90 20.74 -5.59 -0.10
C SER A 90 21.50 -5.54 -1.44
N SER A 91 20.95 -6.16 -2.48
CA SER A 91 21.56 -6.26 -3.82
C SER A 91 21.27 -5.06 -4.73
N LEU A 92 20.36 -4.16 -4.32
CA LEU A 92 20.00 -2.98 -5.11
C LEU A 92 21.13 -1.95 -5.13
N SER A 93 21.22 -1.22 -6.24
CA SER A 93 22.16 -0.10 -6.36
C SER A 93 21.76 1.04 -5.42
N PRO A 94 22.72 1.89 -4.98
CA PRO A 94 22.41 3.06 -4.16
C PRO A 94 21.38 4.01 -4.78
N GLU A 95 21.37 4.14 -6.12
CA GLU A 95 20.38 4.96 -6.83
C GLU A 95 18.98 4.37 -6.76
N GLU A 96 18.88 3.05 -6.84
CA GLU A 96 17.62 2.33 -6.78
C GLU A 96 17.03 2.35 -5.37
N LYS A 97 17.86 2.21 -4.32
CA LYS A 97 17.40 2.20 -2.91
C LYS A 97 16.65 3.46 -2.48
N LYS A 98 16.91 4.61 -3.12
CA LYS A 98 16.23 5.90 -2.86
C LYS A 98 14.71 5.86 -3.06
N TYR A 99 14.20 4.89 -3.82
CA TYR A 99 12.77 4.70 -4.06
C TYR A 99 12.08 3.81 -3.01
N TRP A 100 12.81 3.31 -2.02
CA TRP A 100 12.30 2.31 -1.09
C TRP A 100 12.24 2.86 0.33
N HIS A 101 11.23 2.42 1.07
CA HIS A 101 11.08 2.64 2.50
C HIS A 101 11.08 1.30 3.25
N THR A 102 11.37 1.34 4.54
CA THR A 102 11.32 0.16 5.41
C THR A 102 9.91 -0.05 5.95
N HIS A 103 9.49 -1.32 6.12
CA HIS A 103 8.23 -1.63 6.80
C HIS A 103 8.36 -1.81 8.31
N LYS A 104 9.59 -1.72 8.85
CA LYS A 104 9.91 -1.97 10.27
C LYS A 104 8.93 -1.28 11.20
N TYR A 105 8.86 0.04 11.08
CA TYR A 105 8.13 0.85 12.05
C TYR A 105 6.62 0.69 11.88
N GLU A 106 6.09 0.61 10.66
CA GLU A 106 4.65 0.35 10.46
C GLU A 106 4.20 -0.98 11.04
N VAL A 107 5.06 -2.01 10.92
CA VAL A 107 4.84 -3.31 11.53
C VAL A 107 4.91 -3.22 13.05
N GLU A 108 5.98 -2.67 13.60
CA GLU A 108 6.21 -2.63 15.05
C GLU A 108 5.22 -1.72 15.80
N SER A 109 4.84 -0.59 15.20
CA SER A 109 3.92 0.40 15.77
C SER A 109 2.44 -0.01 15.70
N GLY A 110 2.11 -1.04 14.92
CA GLY A 110 0.71 -1.42 14.67
C GLY A 110 0.01 -0.61 13.58
N LEU A 111 0.70 0.31 12.89
CA LEU A 111 0.08 1.07 11.79
C LEU A 111 -0.32 0.17 10.63
N LEU A 112 0.51 -0.82 10.29
CA LEU A 112 0.17 -1.88 9.35
C LEU A 112 -0.73 -2.92 10.03
N GLN A 113 -1.91 -3.12 9.47
CA GLN A 113 -2.94 -4.03 9.95
C GLN A 113 -3.26 -5.05 8.87
N ILE A 114 -3.39 -6.33 9.22
CA ILE A 114 -3.96 -7.31 8.31
C ILE A 114 -5.46 -7.19 8.38
N GLN A 115 -6.09 -6.94 7.24
CA GLN A 115 -7.54 -6.90 7.14
C GLN A 115 -8.09 -8.32 7.05
N ALA A 116 -8.73 -8.76 8.12
CA ALA A 116 -9.47 -10.02 8.15
C ALA A 116 -10.92 -9.76 7.72
N LYS A 117 -11.56 -10.79 7.13
CA LYS A 117 -13.02 -10.75 6.95
C LYS A 117 -13.66 -10.60 8.32
N GLY A 118 -14.60 -9.67 8.47
CA GLY A 118 -15.22 -9.29 9.76
C GLY A 118 -15.94 -10.39 10.56
N ILE A 119 -15.90 -11.65 10.11
CA ILE A 119 -16.42 -12.84 10.80
C ILE A 119 -15.31 -13.53 11.62
N VAL A 120 -14.02 -13.18 11.45
CA VAL A 120 -12.91 -13.81 12.17
C VAL A 120 -12.68 -13.13 13.52
N PRO A 121 -12.75 -13.85 14.66
CA PRO A 121 -12.51 -13.26 15.98
C PRO A 121 -11.08 -12.72 16.13
N ASN A 122 -10.92 -11.57 16.80
CA ASN A 122 -9.63 -10.88 16.97
C ASN A 122 -8.48 -11.78 17.48
N PRO A 123 -8.64 -12.64 18.49
CA PRO A 123 -7.54 -13.49 18.97
C PRO A 123 -7.08 -14.54 17.95
N ALA A 124 -7.99 -15.02 17.09
CA ALA A 124 -7.64 -15.94 16.02
C ALA A 124 -6.86 -15.20 14.92
N THR A 125 -7.25 -13.97 14.62
CA THR A 125 -6.53 -13.07 13.71
C THR A 125 -5.13 -12.74 14.24
N ASP A 126 -4.99 -12.48 15.54
CA ASP A 126 -3.72 -12.14 16.19
C ASP A 126 -2.67 -13.24 16.10
N LEU A 127 -3.06 -14.51 16.25
CA LEU A 127 -2.14 -15.63 16.07
C LEU A 127 -1.88 -15.91 14.59
N ALA A 128 -2.92 -15.80 13.75
CA ALA A 128 -2.82 -16.08 12.32
C ALA A 128 -1.97 -15.04 11.57
N GLU A 129 -1.89 -13.79 12.06
CA GLU A 129 -1.07 -12.76 11.43
C GLU A 129 0.43 -12.95 11.68
N GLN A 130 0.85 -13.60 12.77
CA GLN A 130 2.24 -13.58 13.21
C GLN A 130 3.26 -13.99 12.14
N PRO A 131 3.05 -15.06 11.35
CA PRO A 131 3.98 -15.42 10.28
C PRO A 131 4.10 -14.32 9.22
N ALA A 132 2.98 -13.69 8.85
CA ALA A 132 2.97 -12.59 7.89
C ALA A 132 3.63 -11.33 8.46
N ILE A 133 3.41 -11.01 9.74
CA ILE A 133 4.04 -9.86 10.39
C ILE A 133 5.55 -10.08 10.54
N LEU A 134 6.01 -11.28 10.89
CA LEU A 134 7.44 -11.62 10.94
C LEU A 134 8.12 -11.46 9.58
N GLU A 135 7.44 -11.88 8.50
CA GLU A 135 7.94 -11.68 7.14
C GLU A 135 7.99 -10.19 6.79
N LEU A 136 6.87 -9.48 6.95
CA LEU A 136 6.74 -8.07 6.57
C LEU A 136 7.69 -7.16 7.35
N GLN A 137 8.00 -7.48 8.61
CA GLN A 137 8.88 -6.67 9.45
C GLN A 137 10.20 -6.36 8.74
N LYS A 138 10.77 -7.32 8.01
CA LYS A 138 12.09 -7.20 7.34
C LYS A 138 12.00 -6.94 5.84
N THR A 139 10.91 -6.32 5.39
CA THR A 139 10.70 -6.01 3.98
C THR A 139 10.80 -4.52 3.69
N TYR A 140 10.96 -4.21 2.41
CA TYR A 140 11.12 -2.87 1.88
C TYR A 140 10.07 -2.63 0.79
N GLY A 141 9.39 -1.50 0.86
CA GLY A 141 8.33 -1.11 -0.04
C GLY A 141 8.78 -0.07 -1.06
N LYS A 142 8.48 -0.28 -2.33
CA LYS A 142 8.50 0.77 -3.36
C LYS A 142 7.07 1.07 -3.77
N THR A 143 6.57 2.21 -3.29
CA THR A 143 5.17 2.58 -3.45
C THR A 143 5.02 3.80 -4.33
N ILE A 144 4.22 3.65 -5.38
CA ILE A 144 3.92 4.73 -6.32
C ILE A 144 2.42 4.96 -6.36
N HIS A 145 2.00 6.18 -5.99
CA HIS A 145 0.62 6.61 -6.17
C HIS A 145 0.48 7.36 -7.49
N THR A 146 -0.52 6.98 -8.28
CA THR A 146 -0.92 7.67 -9.51
C THR A 146 -2.12 8.60 -9.31
N TRP A 147 -2.75 8.57 -8.14
CA TRP A 147 -3.89 9.43 -7.81
C TRP A 147 -3.67 10.16 -6.48
N ALA A 148 -3.49 11.48 -6.55
CA ALA A 148 -3.47 12.36 -5.38
C ALA A 148 -4.89 12.72 -4.94
N ILE A 149 -5.59 11.77 -4.30
CA ILE A 149 -7.01 11.87 -3.94
C ILE A 149 -7.34 13.02 -2.98
N ASP A 150 -6.34 13.50 -2.24
CA ASP A 150 -6.44 14.59 -1.28
C ASP A 150 -6.40 15.99 -1.95
N GLU A 151 -5.96 16.06 -3.21
CA GLU A 151 -5.96 17.30 -4.01
C GLU A 151 -6.93 17.22 -5.18
N THR A 152 -7.01 16.07 -5.84
CA THR A 152 -7.78 15.85 -7.08
C THR A 152 -8.71 14.64 -6.92
N PRO A 153 -9.69 14.68 -5.99
CA PRO A 153 -10.50 13.52 -5.64
C PRO A 153 -11.32 12.95 -6.80
N GLU A 154 -11.60 13.76 -7.82
CA GLU A 154 -12.45 13.40 -8.97
C GLU A 154 -11.72 12.62 -10.06
N LEU A 155 -10.42 12.89 -10.29
CA LEU A 155 -9.64 12.27 -11.36
C LEU A 155 -8.15 12.12 -10.98
N PRO A 156 -7.45 11.08 -11.45
CA PRO A 156 -6.02 10.89 -11.22
C PRO A 156 -5.18 11.82 -12.11
N LEU A 157 -5.05 13.09 -11.70
CA LEU A 157 -4.35 14.11 -12.47
C LEU A 157 -2.86 14.19 -12.10
N GLY A 158 -2.04 14.56 -13.09
CA GLY A 158 -0.62 14.88 -12.88
C GLY A 158 0.34 13.69 -12.96
N ALA A 159 1.57 13.93 -12.50
CA ALA A 159 2.61 12.91 -12.44
C ALA A 159 2.40 11.96 -11.25
N PRO A 160 2.92 10.73 -11.31
CA PRO A 160 2.90 9.84 -10.15
C PRO A 160 3.71 10.43 -8.99
N ASN A 161 3.42 9.96 -7.78
CA ASN A 161 4.10 10.35 -6.56
C ASN A 161 4.80 9.13 -5.94
N LEU A 162 6.05 9.33 -5.54
CA LEU A 162 6.72 8.39 -4.65
C LEU A 162 6.13 8.54 -3.26
N MET A 163 5.69 7.41 -2.70
CA MET A 163 5.19 7.35 -1.33
C MET A 163 6.20 6.66 -0.44
N MET A 164 6.25 7.11 0.80
CA MET A 164 7.10 6.60 1.86
C MET A 164 6.25 6.15 3.04
N SER A 165 6.93 5.54 3.99
CA SER A 165 6.40 5.10 5.27
C SER A 165 6.86 6.02 6.41
N TYR A 166 6.46 5.65 7.62
CA TYR A 166 6.87 6.25 8.88
C TYR A 166 8.00 5.44 9.49
N THR A 167 8.85 6.10 10.26
CA THR A 167 10.05 5.52 10.86
C THR A 167 10.13 5.75 12.36
N ALA A 168 9.28 6.63 12.90
CA ALA A 168 9.24 6.96 14.33
C ALA A 168 7.89 7.53 14.76
N ASP A 169 7.67 7.56 16.08
CA ASP A 169 6.50 8.19 16.70
C ASP A 169 6.42 9.69 16.36
N GLY A 170 5.20 10.22 16.31
CA GLY A 170 4.94 11.65 16.07
C GLY A 170 4.98 12.08 14.60
N GLN A 171 5.26 11.17 13.66
CA GLN A 171 5.26 11.47 12.23
C GLN A 171 3.88 11.37 11.56
N ILE A 172 2.89 10.78 12.24
CA ILE A 172 1.49 10.71 11.80
C ILE A 172 0.58 11.34 12.87
N PRO A 173 -0.39 12.18 12.50
CA PRO A 173 -1.38 12.71 13.44
C PRO A 173 -2.18 11.58 14.11
N PRO A 174 -2.26 11.53 15.46
CA PRO A 174 -3.00 10.48 16.16
C PRO A 174 -4.49 10.40 15.79
N SER A 175 -5.08 11.53 15.37
CA SER A 175 -6.48 11.57 14.93
C SER A 175 -6.74 10.74 13.67
N ILE A 176 -5.79 10.70 12.72
CA ILE A 176 -5.92 9.92 11.48
C ILE A 176 -5.88 8.42 11.78
N VAL A 177 -4.97 8.01 12.67
CA VAL A 177 -4.88 6.61 13.13
C VAL A 177 -6.17 6.19 13.84
N LYS A 178 -6.68 7.06 14.71
CA LYS A 178 -7.91 6.81 15.46
C LYS A 178 -9.13 6.67 14.52
N GLU A 179 -9.25 7.52 13.51
CA GLU A 179 -10.35 7.46 12.54
C GLU A 179 -10.38 6.11 11.79
N ARG A 180 -9.21 5.66 11.30
CA ARG A 180 -9.04 4.34 10.67
C ARG A 180 -9.42 3.22 11.62
N ASP A 181 -8.91 3.27 12.85
CA ASP A 181 -9.15 2.24 13.87
C ASP A 181 -10.64 2.12 14.22
N GLU A 182 -11.33 3.25 14.38
CA GLU A 182 -12.79 3.28 14.60
C GLU A 182 -13.57 2.76 13.39
N LYS A 183 -13.17 3.15 12.18
CA LYS A 183 -13.84 2.75 10.93
C LYS A 183 -13.76 1.24 10.69
N TRP A 184 -12.61 0.63 10.95
CA TRP A 184 -12.35 -0.78 10.63
C TRP A 184 -12.34 -1.71 11.85
N GLY A 185 -12.62 -1.20 13.05
CA GLY A 185 -12.59 -1.99 14.28
C GLY A 185 -11.20 -2.51 14.64
N MET A 186 -10.17 -1.71 14.35
CA MET A 186 -8.77 -2.03 14.65
C MET A 186 -8.33 -1.40 15.98
N ASP A 187 -7.22 -1.88 16.52
CA ASP A 187 -6.57 -1.30 17.69
C ASP A 187 -5.06 -1.29 17.47
N THR A 188 -4.55 -0.14 17.00
CA THR A 188 -3.14 0.07 16.70
C THR A 188 -2.26 -0.14 17.93
N GLU A 189 -2.68 0.35 19.10
CA GLU A 189 -1.90 0.27 20.33
C GLU A 189 -1.87 -1.15 20.90
N ALA A 190 -2.98 -1.89 20.80
CA ALA A 190 -3.01 -3.31 21.16
C ALA A 190 -2.08 -4.13 20.26
N LYS A 191 -2.08 -3.88 18.94
CA LYS A 191 -1.14 -4.53 18.02
C LYS A 191 0.30 -4.20 18.35
N ARG A 192 0.62 -2.94 18.64
CA ARG A 192 1.96 -2.53 19.08
C ARG A 192 2.44 -3.35 20.28
N LYS A 193 1.61 -3.44 21.32
CA LYS A 193 1.92 -4.23 22.54
C LYS A 193 2.07 -5.72 22.27
N LEU A 194 1.18 -6.29 21.46
CA LEU A 194 1.23 -7.70 21.08
C LEU A 194 2.52 -8.02 20.32
N ARG A 195 2.84 -7.21 19.32
CA ARG A 195 3.99 -7.41 18.42
C ARG A 195 5.32 -7.24 19.14
N ALA A 196 5.41 -6.30 20.09
CA ALA A 196 6.58 -6.18 20.96
C ALA A 196 6.89 -7.46 21.77
N GLY A 197 5.90 -8.35 21.96
CA GLY A 197 6.09 -9.62 22.67
C GLY A 197 6.77 -10.72 21.86
N TYR A 198 6.84 -10.63 20.52
CA TYR A 198 7.37 -11.71 19.67
C TYR A 198 8.24 -11.24 18.51
N LEU A 199 8.17 -9.97 18.11
CA LEU A 199 8.99 -9.47 17.00
C LEU A 199 10.46 -9.38 17.42
N PRO A 200 11.37 -9.92 16.58
CA PRO A 200 12.80 -9.77 16.83
C PRO A 200 13.22 -8.32 16.62
N ASP A 201 14.14 -7.84 17.44
CA ASP A 201 14.80 -6.58 17.17
C ASP A 201 15.78 -6.72 15.99
N TYR A 202 15.89 -5.67 15.17
CA TYR A 202 16.82 -5.60 14.05
C TYR A 202 16.96 -4.16 13.55
N GLU A 203 18.10 -3.88 12.94
CA GLU A 203 18.36 -2.61 12.27
C GLU A 203 18.13 -2.72 10.76
N PRO A 204 17.31 -1.84 10.16
CA PRO A 204 17.16 -1.81 8.71
C PRO A 204 18.46 -1.51 7.98
N LEU A 205 18.60 -2.06 6.77
CA LEU A 205 19.72 -1.77 5.89
C LEU A 205 19.71 -0.30 5.44
N PRO A 206 20.88 0.32 5.34
CA PRO A 206 20.97 1.71 4.91
C PRO A 206 20.57 1.87 3.44
N GLY A 207 20.08 3.07 3.13
CA GLY A 207 19.74 3.49 1.76
C GLY A 207 18.25 3.48 1.46
N ALA A 208 17.42 2.86 2.31
CA ALA A 208 15.99 3.15 2.38
C ALA A 208 15.75 4.40 3.22
N ASP A 209 14.54 4.96 3.16
CA ASP A 209 14.13 6.09 4.01
C ASP A 209 15.09 7.29 3.97
N THR A 210 15.75 7.50 2.82
CA THR A 210 16.86 8.47 2.68
C THR A 210 16.47 9.92 3.00
N TRP A 211 15.18 10.22 3.03
CA TRP A 211 14.66 11.52 3.46
C TRP A 211 15.04 11.84 4.91
N GLU A 212 15.17 10.86 5.80
CA GLU A 212 15.58 11.06 7.20
C GLU A 212 16.99 11.59 7.33
N THR A 213 17.90 11.01 6.54
CA THR A 213 19.33 11.31 6.64
C THR A 213 19.73 12.50 5.78
N THR A 214 19.01 12.76 4.69
CA THR A 214 19.38 13.79 3.71
C THR A 214 18.52 15.04 3.75
N GLY A 215 17.31 14.97 4.34
CA GLY A 215 16.31 16.03 4.23
C GLY A 215 15.81 16.27 2.80
N LYS A 216 16.04 15.33 1.88
CA LYS A 216 15.67 15.41 0.46
C LYS A 216 14.79 14.23 0.08
N ALA A 217 13.87 14.48 -0.84
CA ALA A 217 12.97 13.48 -1.38
C ALA A 217 13.14 13.35 -2.88
N VAL A 218 12.89 12.14 -3.39
CA VAL A 218 12.75 11.91 -4.84
C VAL A 218 11.35 12.33 -5.29
N VAL A 219 11.29 13.02 -6.42
CA VAL A 219 10.05 13.50 -7.05
C VAL A 219 10.04 13.04 -8.51
N PHE A 220 8.86 12.74 -9.04
CA PHE A 220 8.70 12.44 -10.46
C PHE A 220 8.21 13.69 -11.18
N GLU A 221 9.06 14.22 -12.05
CA GLU A 221 8.72 15.36 -12.89
C GLU A 221 8.62 14.91 -14.36
N PRO A 222 7.53 15.25 -15.06
CA PRO A 222 7.41 14.95 -16.48
C PRO A 222 8.40 15.81 -17.27
N VAL A 223 9.16 15.18 -18.17
CA VAL A 223 10.12 15.85 -19.06
C VAL A 223 9.81 15.47 -20.50
N GLU A 224 9.52 16.46 -21.33
CA GLU A 224 9.33 16.25 -22.76
C GLU A 224 10.66 15.92 -23.45
N LYS A 225 10.65 14.86 -24.28
CA LYS A 225 11.79 14.46 -25.09
C LYS A 225 11.33 14.12 -26.51
N PRO A 226 12.15 14.36 -27.53
CA PRO A 226 11.84 13.92 -28.89
C PRO A 226 11.59 12.41 -28.93
N PHE A 227 10.48 11.97 -29.53
CA PHE A 227 10.22 10.55 -29.73
C PHE A 227 11.12 9.99 -30.84
N LYS A 228 11.60 8.76 -30.65
CA LYS A 228 12.29 8.02 -31.72
C LYS A 228 11.23 7.33 -32.57
N LYS A 229 11.30 7.55 -33.88
CA LYS A 229 10.52 6.82 -34.88
C LYS A 229 11.16 5.47 -35.18
#